data_AF-A0A3B4XZQ3-F1
#
_entry.id   AF-A0A3B4XZQ3-F1
#
_cell.length_a   1.000
_cell.length_b   1.000
_cell.length_c   1.000
_cell.angle_alpha   90.00
_cell.angle_beta   90.00
_cell.angle_gamma   90.00
#
_symmetry.space_group_name_H-M   'P 1'
#
loop_
_entity.id
_entity.type
_entity.pdbx_description
1 polymer ?
#
loop_
_entity_poly.entity_id
_entity_poly.type
_entity_poly.pdbx_seq_one_letter_code
_entity_poly.pdbx_strand_id
1 'polypeptide(L)'
;RRSSSSSSSSSSSSSSSSSSSNDDRAKRKKSKTKKKKLKKKKAKLKKQRKKEKKKKEKLKKKEKKKTEVLPSTVPAERRPSYLEVWQSDEGAVELGPVMTDEQKARLSTKRPLTKEEYEARQSVIRRVVDPETGRTRLVRGEGEIIEEIVSREKHKDINKQATKGDGNAFQRKLGINR
;
A
#
# COMPACT_ATOMS: atom_id res chain seq x y z
N ARG A 1 51.81 -71.50 18.13
CA ARG A 1 53.10 -71.76 17.42
C ARG A 1 53.01 -71.12 16.02
N ARG A 2 53.94 -70.19 15.72
CA ARG A 2 54.58 -69.83 14.42
C ARG A 2 53.74 -69.93 13.12
N SER A 3 53.37 -68.83 12.44
CA SER A 3 54.15 -67.88 11.58
C SER A 3 54.37 -68.34 10.14
N SER A 4 53.91 -67.58 9.14
CA SER A 4 54.76 -66.99 8.08
C SER A 4 53.96 -66.24 7.01
N SER A 5 54.52 -65.10 6.62
CA SER A 5 54.16 -64.18 5.55
C SER A 5 54.75 -64.60 4.21
N SER A 6 54.15 -64.19 3.09
CA SER A 6 54.93 -63.83 1.89
C SER A 6 54.23 -62.73 1.09
N SER A 7 55.05 -61.78 0.65
CA SER A 7 54.76 -60.61 -0.16
C SER A 7 55.23 -60.81 -1.60
N SER A 8 54.82 -59.88 -2.49
CA SER A 8 55.36 -59.49 -3.82
C SER A 8 54.29 -59.57 -4.92
N SER A 9 54.40 -58.87 -6.05
CA SER A 9 54.49 -57.43 -6.38
C SER A 9 54.34 -57.32 -7.92
N SER A 10 53.90 -56.16 -8.44
CA SER A 10 54.03 -55.65 -9.85
C SER A 10 53.29 -56.42 -10.97
N SER A 11 52.76 -55.86 -12.07
CA SER A 11 52.73 -54.50 -12.65
C SER A 11 51.78 -54.43 -13.87
N SER A 12 51.37 -53.20 -14.21
CA SER A 12 51.15 -52.61 -15.56
C SER A 12 49.94 -52.96 -16.46
N SER A 13 49.08 -51.92 -16.59
CA SER A 13 48.53 -51.29 -17.81
C SER A 13 47.59 -52.05 -18.76
N SER A 14 46.36 -51.55 -18.92
CA SER A 14 45.98 -50.68 -20.06
C SER A 14 44.48 -50.34 -20.07
N SER A 15 44.21 -49.17 -20.63
CA SER A 15 42.97 -48.40 -20.78
C SER A 15 41.83 -49.07 -21.55
N SER A 16 40.59 -48.82 -21.13
CA SER A 16 39.54 -48.42 -22.09
C SER A 16 38.41 -47.62 -21.42
N SER A 17 38.18 -46.47 -22.01
CA SER A 17 37.24 -45.40 -21.70
C SER A 17 35.78 -45.77 -22.00
N SER A 18 34.86 -45.44 -21.09
CA SER A 18 33.45 -45.15 -21.42
C SER A 18 32.88 -44.06 -20.52
N SER A 19 33.53 -42.89 -20.54
CA SER A 19 33.03 -41.65 -19.95
C SER A 19 32.12 -40.91 -20.93
N SER A 20 30.86 -41.35 -21.06
CA SER A 20 29.88 -40.61 -21.88
C SER A 20 28.45 -40.65 -21.31
N SER A 21 28.28 -40.41 -20.01
CA SER A 21 26.94 -40.22 -19.42
C SER A 21 26.82 -39.06 -18.43
N ASN A 22 27.87 -38.24 -18.27
CA ASN A 22 27.83 -37.05 -17.43
C ASN A 22 27.36 -35.78 -18.18
N ASP A 23 27.61 -35.70 -19.49
CA ASP A 23 27.28 -34.52 -20.30
C ASP A 23 25.76 -34.38 -20.50
N ASP A 24 25.04 -35.47 -20.77
CA ASP A 24 23.57 -35.49 -20.85
C ASP A 24 22.89 -35.13 -19.52
N ARG A 25 23.45 -35.58 -18.39
CA ARG A 25 22.94 -35.23 -17.07
C ARG A 25 23.13 -33.75 -16.76
N ALA A 26 24.27 -33.17 -17.14
CA ALA A 26 24.55 -31.74 -17.02
C ALA A 26 23.66 -30.89 -17.95
N LYS A 27 23.51 -31.30 -19.22
CA LYS A 27 22.60 -30.67 -20.21
C LYS A 27 21.15 -30.73 -19.75
N ARG A 28 20.68 -31.86 -19.20
CA ARG A 28 19.34 -32.01 -18.60
C ARG A 28 19.14 -31.12 -17.36
N LYS A 29 20.14 -30.98 -16.48
CA LYS A 29 20.07 -30.04 -15.34
C LYS A 29 20.05 -28.57 -15.80
N LYS A 30 20.82 -28.21 -16.82
CA LYS A 30 20.85 -26.87 -17.42
C LYS A 30 19.53 -26.52 -18.14
N SER A 31 18.90 -27.47 -18.82
CA SER A 31 17.59 -27.25 -19.46
C SER A 31 16.46 -27.11 -18.44
N LYS A 32 16.46 -27.90 -17.36
CA LYS A 32 15.49 -27.77 -16.24
C LYS A 32 15.57 -26.39 -15.56
N THR A 33 16.77 -25.88 -15.30
CA THR A 33 16.96 -24.55 -14.68
C THR A 33 16.54 -23.41 -15.63
N LYS A 34 16.87 -23.49 -16.93
CA LYS A 34 16.37 -22.55 -17.95
C LYS A 34 14.83 -22.54 -18.02
N LYS A 35 14.18 -23.72 -18.03
CA LYS A 35 12.70 -23.85 -18.00
C LYS A 35 12.08 -23.22 -16.76
N LYS A 36 12.69 -23.38 -15.58
CA LYS A 36 12.25 -22.74 -14.32
C LYS A 36 12.37 -21.21 -14.38
N LYS A 37 13.47 -20.68 -14.93
CA LYS A 37 13.68 -19.23 -15.14
C LYS A 37 12.64 -18.63 -16.10
N LEU A 38 12.35 -19.30 -17.22
CA LEU A 38 11.34 -18.87 -18.19
C LEU A 38 9.92 -18.85 -17.59
N LYS A 39 9.54 -19.88 -16.82
CA LYS A 39 8.26 -19.91 -16.09
C LYS A 39 8.15 -18.73 -15.11
N LYS A 40 9.21 -18.40 -14.36
CA LYS A 40 9.25 -17.25 -13.44
C LYS A 40 9.10 -15.91 -14.19
N LYS A 41 9.76 -15.74 -15.34
CA LYS A 41 9.61 -14.54 -16.19
C LYS A 41 8.18 -14.40 -16.73
N LYS A 42 7.57 -15.48 -17.25
CA LYS A 42 6.18 -15.49 -17.74
C LYS A 42 5.18 -15.11 -16.64
N ALA A 43 5.37 -15.60 -15.42
CA ALA A 43 4.54 -15.24 -14.27
C ALA A 43 4.68 -13.75 -13.89
N LYS A 44 5.90 -13.20 -13.90
CA LYS A 44 6.13 -11.77 -13.66
C LYS A 44 5.45 -10.89 -14.72
N LEU A 45 5.58 -11.25 -16.00
CA LEU A 45 4.95 -10.53 -17.12
C LEU A 45 3.42 -10.53 -17.00
N LYS A 46 2.81 -11.68 -16.65
CA LYS A 46 1.35 -11.79 -16.42
C LYS A 46 0.88 -10.89 -15.27
N LYS A 47 1.67 -10.78 -14.19
CA LYS A 47 1.39 -9.90 -13.05
C LYS A 47 1.47 -8.42 -13.44
N GLN A 48 2.46 -8.02 -14.25
CA GLN A 48 2.58 -6.65 -14.75
C GLN A 48 1.41 -6.28 -15.67
N ARG A 49 1.06 -7.14 -16.63
CA ARG A 49 -0.09 -6.91 -17.54
C ARG A 49 -1.42 -6.77 -16.79
N LYS A 50 -1.63 -7.55 -15.70
CA LYS A 50 -2.82 -7.42 -14.84
C LYS A 50 -2.85 -6.08 -14.09
N LYS A 51 -1.70 -5.58 -13.61
CA LYS A 51 -1.60 -4.27 -12.96
C LYS A 51 -1.87 -3.13 -13.93
N GLU A 52 -1.33 -3.21 -15.14
CA GLU A 52 -1.51 -2.20 -16.17
C GLU A 52 -2.97 -2.12 -16.66
N LYS A 53 -3.62 -3.27 -16.88
CA LYS A 53 -5.06 -3.31 -17.21
C LYS A 53 -5.91 -2.62 -16.14
N LYS A 54 -5.65 -2.90 -14.85
CA LYS A 54 -6.34 -2.22 -13.73
C LYS A 54 -6.08 -0.71 -13.71
N LYS A 55 -4.86 -0.25 -14.00
CA LYS A 55 -4.55 1.19 -14.07
C LYS A 55 -5.30 1.87 -15.23
N LYS A 56 -5.31 1.26 -16.42
CA LYS A 56 -6.02 1.78 -17.59
C LYS A 56 -7.54 1.86 -17.37
N GLU A 57 -8.11 0.87 -16.69
CA GLU A 57 -9.53 0.87 -16.32
C GLU A 57 -9.87 1.98 -15.30
N LYS A 58 -9.02 2.18 -14.27
CA LYS A 58 -9.17 3.28 -13.33
C LYS A 58 -9.09 4.65 -14.00
N LEU A 59 -8.17 4.83 -14.96
CA LEU A 59 -8.05 6.06 -15.74
C LEU A 59 -9.29 6.31 -16.61
N LYS A 60 -9.76 5.29 -17.34
CA LYS A 60 -11.01 5.40 -18.12
C LYS A 60 -12.22 5.73 -17.24
N LYS A 61 -12.32 5.17 -16.03
CA LYS A 61 -13.41 5.50 -15.09
C LYS A 61 -13.32 6.95 -14.58
N LYS A 62 -12.11 7.45 -14.32
CA LYS A 62 -11.90 8.87 -13.96
C LYS A 62 -12.23 9.81 -15.12
N GLU A 63 -11.87 9.43 -16.34
CA GLU A 63 -12.14 10.22 -17.54
C GLU A 63 -13.65 10.29 -17.83
N LYS A 64 -14.35 9.14 -17.83
CA LYS A 64 -15.83 9.11 -17.95
C LYS A 64 -16.53 9.96 -16.88
N LYS A 65 -16.07 9.89 -15.62
CA LYS A 65 -16.59 10.75 -14.54
C LYS A 65 -16.35 12.25 -14.77
N LYS A 66 -15.27 12.62 -15.47
CA LYS A 66 -15.01 14.03 -15.83
C LYS A 66 -15.87 14.48 -17.01
N THR A 67 -16.13 13.60 -17.97
CA THR A 67 -16.95 13.92 -19.15
C THR A 67 -18.45 13.96 -18.82
N GLU A 68 -18.92 13.18 -17.86
CA GLU A 68 -20.34 13.13 -17.44
C GLU A 68 -20.77 14.35 -16.59
N VAL A 69 -19.82 15.12 -16.04
CA VAL A 69 -20.09 16.34 -15.23
C VAL A 69 -20.23 17.61 -16.11
N LEU A 70 -20.11 17.47 -17.44
CA LEU A 70 -20.33 18.54 -18.41
C LEU A 70 -21.49 18.17 -19.35
N PRO A 71 -22.73 18.17 -18.84
CA PRO A 71 -23.71 19.09 -19.42
C PRO A 71 -24.69 19.64 -18.38
N SER A 72 -24.73 20.96 -18.22
CA SER A 72 -25.96 21.77 -18.10
C SER A 72 -25.62 23.16 -17.57
N THR A 73 -25.85 24.12 -18.44
CA THR A 73 -26.01 25.53 -18.14
C THR A 73 -27.30 25.75 -17.35
N VAL A 74 -27.19 26.16 -16.09
CA VAL A 74 -28.21 26.94 -15.34
C VAL A 74 -27.51 27.57 -14.13
N PRO A 75 -27.68 28.88 -13.86
CA PRO A 75 -27.06 29.55 -12.73
C PRO A 75 -27.94 29.33 -11.49
N ALA A 76 -27.56 28.39 -10.64
CA ALA A 76 -28.13 28.26 -9.30
C ALA A 76 -27.01 27.86 -8.33
N GLU A 77 -26.86 28.66 -7.28
CA GLU A 77 -25.88 28.58 -6.20
C GLU A 77 -25.28 27.20 -5.97
N ARG A 78 -24.09 26.95 -6.56
CA ARG A 78 -23.22 25.89 -6.07
C ARG A 78 -22.59 26.36 -4.78
N ARG A 79 -23.00 25.76 -3.66
CA ARG A 79 -22.19 25.71 -2.45
C ARG A 79 -20.77 25.29 -2.88
N PRO A 80 -19.73 26.12 -2.69
CA PRO A 80 -18.41 25.80 -3.18
C PRO A 80 -17.95 24.48 -2.57
N SER A 81 -17.43 23.59 -3.42
CA SER A 81 -16.90 22.33 -2.95
C SER A 81 -15.76 22.62 -1.96
N TYR A 82 -15.63 21.81 -0.90
CA TYR A 82 -14.57 22.01 0.10
C TYR A 82 -13.18 22.13 -0.53
N LEU A 83 -12.93 21.56 -1.71
CA LEU A 83 -11.65 21.67 -2.41
C LEU A 83 -11.43 23.04 -3.10
N GLU A 84 -12.49 23.70 -3.57
CA GLU A 84 -12.44 25.05 -4.16
C GLU A 84 -12.27 26.13 -3.10
N VAL A 85 -12.83 25.93 -1.90
CA VAL A 85 -12.70 26.88 -0.77
C VAL A 85 -11.24 26.98 -0.28
N TRP A 86 -10.45 25.91 -0.39
CA TRP A 86 -9.03 25.92 0.00
C TRP A 86 -8.09 26.44 -1.11
N GLN A 87 -8.54 26.49 -2.36
CA GLN A 87 -7.74 26.97 -3.50
C GLN A 87 -8.11 28.39 -3.93
N SER A 88 -9.26 28.90 -3.50
CA SER A 88 -9.68 30.28 -3.78
C SER A 88 -9.18 31.18 -2.65
N ASP A 89 -8.14 31.95 -2.94
CA ASP A 89 -7.67 33.08 -2.12
C ASP A 89 -8.72 34.23 -2.07
N GLU A 90 -9.84 34.08 -2.79
CA GLU A 90 -10.91 35.07 -2.93
C GLU A 90 -11.91 35.11 -1.74
N GLY A 91 -11.92 34.11 -0.87
CA GLY A 91 -12.82 34.06 0.30
C GLY A 91 -12.30 34.75 1.56
N ALA A 92 -11.06 35.27 1.52
CA ALA A 92 -10.37 35.83 2.67
C ALA A 92 -10.53 37.36 2.81
N VAL A 93 -11.50 37.97 2.12
CA VAL A 93 -11.56 39.43 1.99
C VAL A 93 -12.26 40.15 3.15
N GLU A 94 -13.07 39.51 4.03
CA GLU A 94 -13.89 40.36 4.93
C GLU A 94 -14.08 39.98 6.40
N LEU A 95 -13.66 38.81 6.90
CA LEU A 95 -13.97 38.44 8.31
C LEU A 95 -12.82 37.71 9.04
N GLY A 96 -11.66 38.35 9.15
CA GLY A 96 -10.56 37.92 10.02
C GLY A 96 -9.44 38.97 10.11
N PRO A 97 -8.65 39.02 11.21
CA PRO A 97 -7.70 40.09 11.46
C PRO A 97 -6.69 40.21 10.31
N VAL A 98 -6.59 41.43 9.78
CA VAL A 98 -5.73 41.83 8.67
C VAL A 98 -4.34 41.24 8.85
N MET A 99 -3.93 40.36 7.94
CA MET A 99 -2.55 39.88 7.82
C MET A 99 -1.63 41.09 7.84
N THR A 100 -0.68 41.11 8.78
CA THR A 100 0.16 42.29 9.03
C THR A 100 0.99 42.63 7.80
N ASP A 101 1.29 43.91 7.58
CA ASP A 101 2.00 44.37 6.37
C ASP A 101 3.39 43.71 6.21
N GLU A 102 3.99 43.26 7.31
CA GLU A 102 5.21 42.47 7.31
C GLU A 102 5.03 41.05 6.75
N GLN A 103 3.90 40.39 7.03
CA GLN A 103 3.57 39.08 6.47
C GLN A 103 3.35 39.19 4.96
N LYS A 104 2.69 40.27 4.50
CA LYS A 104 2.50 40.57 3.07
C LYS A 104 3.83 40.86 2.37
N ALA A 105 4.73 41.63 2.99
CA ALA A 105 6.05 41.91 2.43
C ALA A 105 6.93 40.65 2.34
N ARG A 106 6.83 39.73 3.32
CA ARG A 106 7.53 38.43 3.30
C ARG A 106 6.99 37.45 2.25
N LEU A 107 5.71 37.55 1.88
CA LEU A 107 5.12 36.77 0.79
C LEU A 107 5.46 37.35 -0.59
N SER A 108 5.60 38.67 -0.70
CA SER A 108 5.99 39.39 -1.92
C SER A 108 7.47 39.22 -2.25
N THR A 109 8.33 39.30 -1.24
CA THR A 109 9.74 38.90 -1.38
C THR A 109 9.77 37.38 -1.42
N LYS A 110 10.39 36.76 -2.43
CA LYS A 110 10.41 35.29 -2.66
C LYS A 110 11.23 34.53 -1.61
N ARG A 111 11.04 34.84 -0.33
CA ARG A 111 11.77 34.29 0.80
C ARG A 111 11.34 32.83 0.98
N PRO A 112 12.30 31.91 1.23
CA PRO A 112 11.95 30.55 1.59
C PRO A 112 11.11 30.55 2.87
N LEU A 113 10.14 29.64 2.92
CA LEU A 113 9.21 29.49 4.03
C LEU A 113 9.96 29.32 5.35
N THR A 114 9.52 30.03 6.39
CA THR A 114 10.11 29.88 7.72
C THR A 114 9.63 28.58 8.39
N LYS A 115 10.43 28.04 9.31
CA LYS A 115 10.09 26.81 10.04
C LYS A 115 8.76 26.91 10.79
N GLU A 116 8.48 28.08 11.36
CA GLU A 116 7.25 28.37 12.11
C GLU A 116 6.02 28.33 11.21
N GLU A 117 6.10 28.89 9.99
CA GLU A 117 5.03 28.83 9.00
C GLU A 117 4.78 27.38 8.53
N TYR A 118 5.83 26.56 8.41
CA TYR A 118 5.70 25.15 8.08
C TYR A 118 4.97 24.38 9.18
N GLU A 119 5.37 24.59 10.44
CA GLU A 119 4.75 23.95 11.60
C GLU A 119 3.30 24.41 11.77
N ALA A 120 2.99 25.69 11.50
CA ALA A 120 1.63 26.22 11.49
C ALA A 120 0.75 25.56 10.41
N ARG A 121 1.28 25.33 9.21
CA ARG A 121 0.57 24.58 8.16
C ARG A 121 0.35 23.13 8.55
N GLN A 122 1.32 22.50 9.21
CA GLN A 122 1.24 21.11 9.65
C GLN A 122 0.45 20.91 10.94
N SER A 123 0.17 21.95 11.73
CA SER A 123 -0.59 21.82 12.98
C SER A 123 -2.10 21.81 12.76
N VAL A 124 -2.60 22.19 11.58
CA VAL A 124 -4.03 22.19 11.26
C VAL A 124 -4.56 20.76 11.18
N ILE A 125 -5.47 20.40 12.09
CA ILE A 125 -6.13 19.09 12.15
C ILE A 125 -7.58 19.23 11.69
N ARG A 126 -8.00 18.42 10.71
CA ARG A 126 -9.36 18.43 10.16
C ARG A 126 -10.00 17.05 10.24
N ARG A 127 -11.28 16.98 10.58
CA ARG A 127 -12.05 15.73 10.56
C ARG A 127 -12.63 15.52 9.17
N VAL A 128 -12.14 14.52 8.44
CA VAL A 128 -12.57 14.18 7.08
C VAL A 128 -13.14 12.77 7.06
N VAL A 129 -14.32 12.61 6.49
CA VAL A 129 -14.94 11.29 6.27
C VAL A 129 -14.33 10.66 5.02
N ASP A 130 -13.77 9.45 5.16
CA ASP A 130 -13.26 8.69 4.03
C ASP A 130 -14.42 8.15 3.17
N PRO A 131 -14.53 8.50 1.87
CA PRO A 131 -15.61 8.04 1.01
C PRO A 131 -15.62 6.53 0.76
N GLU A 132 -14.51 5.81 0.94
CA GLU A 132 -14.48 4.35 0.71
C GLU A 132 -14.94 3.55 1.94
N THR A 133 -14.64 4.01 3.15
CA THR A 133 -14.91 3.26 4.39
C THR A 133 -15.97 3.91 5.28
N GLY A 134 -16.37 5.15 5.00
CA GLY A 134 -17.32 5.93 5.80
C GLY A 134 -16.79 6.31 7.19
N ARG A 135 -15.53 6.02 7.50
CA ARG A 135 -14.91 6.33 8.80
C ARG A 135 -14.45 7.78 8.83
N THR A 136 -14.70 8.46 9.94
CA THR A 136 -14.11 9.76 10.24
C THR A 136 -12.63 9.58 10.56
N ARG A 137 -11.76 10.19 9.75
CA ARG A 137 -10.32 10.22 9.97
C ARG A 137 -9.89 11.65 10.26
N LEU A 138 -8.92 11.82 11.15
CA LEU A 138 -8.28 13.12 11.37
C LEU A 138 -7.22 13.28 10.28
N VAL A 139 -7.16 14.42 9.63
CA VAL A 139 -6.16 14.76 8.61
C VAL A 139 -5.34 15.92 9.14
N ARG A 140 -4.04 15.72 9.29
CA ARG A 140 -3.09 16.73 9.74
C ARG A 140 -2.37 17.33 8.53
N GLY A 141 -2.31 18.67 8.50
CA GLY A 141 -1.59 19.43 7.49
C GLY A 141 -1.97 19.07 6.05
N GLU A 142 -0.99 18.56 5.30
CA GLU A 142 -1.06 18.28 3.86
C GLU A 142 -1.54 16.87 3.50
N GLY A 143 -1.95 16.05 4.48
CA GLY A 143 -2.57 14.76 4.19
C GLY A 143 -2.13 13.60 5.09
N GLU A 144 -1.44 13.85 6.20
CA GLU A 144 -1.18 12.80 7.18
C GLU A 144 -2.50 12.39 7.84
N ILE A 145 -2.89 11.13 7.63
CA ILE A 145 -4.09 10.56 8.22
C ILE A 145 -3.75 10.09 9.63
N ILE A 146 -4.33 10.77 10.62
CA ILE A 146 -4.30 10.41 12.03
C ILE A 146 -5.62 9.72 12.37
N GLU A 147 -5.53 8.62 13.10
CA GLU A 147 -6.70 7.96 13.67
C GLU A 147 -6.82 8.38 15.13
N GLU A 148 -8.03 8.79 15.54
CA GLU A 148 -8.31 9.04 16.94
C GLU A 148 -8.27 7.70 17.68
N ILE A 149 -7.40 7.60 18.69
CA ILE A 149 -7.37 6.41 19.55
C ILE A 149 -8.71 6.34 20.30
N VAL A 150 -9.33 5.17 20.25
CA VAL A 150 -10.61 4.91 20.93
C VAL A 150 -10.40 4.99 22.45
N SER A 151 -11.30 5.67 23.17
CA SER A 151 -11.26 5.72 24.64
C SER A 151 -11.35 4.31 25.25
N ARG A 152 -10.82 4.13 26.47
CA ARG A 152 -10.83 2.83 27.16
C ARG A 152 -12.23 2.22 27.28
N GLU A 153 -13.24 3.05 27.52
CA GLU A 153 -14.64 2.64 27.63
C GLU A 153 -15.18 2.15 26.28
N LYS A 154 -15.01 2.95 25.21
CA LYS A 154 -15.41 2.55 23.86
C LYS A 154 -14.69 1.28 23.39
N HIS A 155 -13.42 1.09 23.78
CA HIS A 155 -12.68 -0.13 23.47
C HIS A 155 -13.27 -1.35 24.18
N LYS A 156 -13.70 -1.20 25.44
CA LYS A 156 -14.44 -2.25 26.17
C LYS A 156 -15.78 -2.57 25.49
N ASP A 157 -16.51 -1.56 25.02
CA ASP A 157 -17.79 -1.76 24.33
C ASP A 157 -17.62 -2.49 22.99
N ILE A 158 -16.59 -2.14 22.23
CA ILE A 158 -16.24 -2.83 20.98
C ILE A 158 -15.92 -4.30 21.28
N ASN A 159 -15.12 -4.58 22.30
CA ASN A 159 -14.81 -5.95 22.70
C ASN A 159 -16.07 -6.72 23.12
N LYS A 160 -16.95 -6.08 23.89
CA LYS A 160 -18.23 -6.65 24.32
C LYS A 160 -19.13 -6.97 23.12
N GLN A 161 -19.24 -6.07 22.16
CA GLN A 161 -20.00 -6.29 20.93
C GLN A 161 -19.39 -7.40 20.06
N ALA A 162 -18.06 -7.42 19.91
CA ALA A 162 -17.35 -8.43 19.12
C ALA A 162 -17.52 -9.85 19.71
N THR A 163 -17.52 -9.98 21.04
CA THR A 163 -17.66 -11.25 21.76
C THR A 163 -19.10 -11.66 22.03
N LYS A 164 -20.09 -10.77 21.81
CA LYS A 164 -21.53 -11.04 22.04
C LYS A 164 -22.03 -12.27 21.27
N GLY A 165 -21.56 -12.47 20.03
CA GLY A 165 -21.95 -13.61 19.20
C GLY A 165 -21.47 -14.96 19.75
N ASP A 166 -20.27 -14.99 20.30
CA ASP A 166 -19.66 -16.18 20.92
C ASP A 166 -20.37 -16.52 22.24
N GLY A 167 -20.62 -15.51 23.10
CA GLY A 167 -21.41 -15.69 24.31
C GLY A 167 -22.80 -16.27 24.04
N ASN A 168 -23.50 -15.77 23.01
CA ASN A 168 -24.80 -16.30 22.60
C ASN A 168 -24.70 -17.73 22.03
N ALA A 169 -23.64 -18.06 21.31
CA ALA A 169 -23.42 -19.42 20.81
C ALA A 169 -23.15 -20.41 21.97
N PHE A 170 -22.34 -19.99 22.94
CA PHE A 170 -22.04 -20.77 24.15
C PHE A 170 -23.27 -20.98 25.02
N GLN A 171 -24.06 -19.94 25.28
CA GLN A 171 -25.29 -20.04 26.06
C GLN A 171 -26.35 -20.93 25.40
N ARG A 172 -26.48 -20.89 24.07
CA ARG A 172 -27.34 -21.82 23.30
C ARG A 172 -26.84 -23.27 23.41
N LYS A 173 -25.53 -23.49 23.37
CA LYS A 173 -24.92 -24.82 23.54
C LYS A 173 -25.14 -25.40 24.94
N LEU A 174 -25.22 -24.55 25.97
CA LEU A 174 -25.54 -24.95 27.34
C LEU A 174 -27.04 -25.06 27.63
N GLY A 175 -27.90 -24.69 26.69
CA GLY A 175 -29.37 -24.77 26.86
C GLY A 175 -29.94 -23.77 27.86
N ILE A 176 -29.18 -22.75 28.27
CA ILE A 176 -29.57 -21.77 29.30
C ILE A 176 -30.50 -20.69 28.72
N ASN A 177 -30.35 -20.39 27.43
CA ASN A 177 -31.24 -19.49 26.69
C ASN A 177 -31.98 -20.34 25.65
N ARG A 178 -33.16 -20.84 26.02
CA ARG A 178 -34.11 -21.49 25.12
C ARG A 178 -35.33 -20.61 24.94
#